data_AF-A0AAE1W3N1-F1
#
_entry.id   AF-A0AAE1W3N1-F1
#
_cell.length_a   1.000
_cell.length_b   1.000
_cell.length_c   1.000
_cell.angle_alpha   90.00
_cell.angle_beta   90.00
_cell.angle_gamma   90.00
#
_symmetry.space_group_name_H-M   'P 1'
#
loop_
_entity.id
_entity.type
_entity.pdbx_description
1 polymer ?
#
loop_
_entity_poly.entity_id
_entity_poly.type
_entity_poly.pdbx_seq_one_letter_code
_entity_poly.pdbx_strand_id
1 'polypeptide(L)'
;MSSNDGFQVSIFNYSGRASGATKKRWFSGPERYIIETYILTNCEVVTPYYDAEVTLVPAYSINGYNFQTKRHNTGKSTMNCRICVKSSSYTNEKNNFYGIIEDIIQLTYPIIPNLHIVLFKCRWVDPVRGMKMHPQYHLIDVNFKKLY
;
A
#
# COMPACT_ATOMS: atom_id res chain seq x y z
N MET A 1 -12.03 -6.95 35.22
CA MET A 1 -10.78 -6.83 34.44
C MET A 1 -11.07 -7.36 33.05
N SER A 2 -11.52 -6.52 32.11
CA SER A 2 -11.58 -6.86 30.69
C SER A 2 -10.46 -6.10 30.00
N SER A 3 -9.54 -6.83 29.39
CA SER A 3 -8.37 -6.27 28.73
C SER A 3 -8.83 -5.50 27.49
N ASN A 4 -8.59 -4.19 27.53
CA ASN A 4 -8.89 -3.23 26.50
C ASN A 4 -7.73 -3.22 25.49
N ASP A 5 -7.78 -4.04 24.44
CA ASP A 5 -6.74 -4.07 23.38
C ASP A 5 -7.18 -3.28 22.12
N GLY A 6 -7.91 -2.19 22.36
CA GLY A 6 -8.62 -1.38 21.36
C GLY A 6 -7.84 -0.20 20.79
N PHE A 7 -6.60 -0.37 20.35
CA PHE A 7 -5.92 0.64 19.52
C PHE A 7 -5.41 0.03 18.21
N GLN A 8 -6.31 -0.09 17.23
CA GLN A 8 -5.89 -0.20 15.84
C GLN A 8 -5.34 1.17 15.42
N VAL A 9 -4.03 1.39 15.58
CA VAL A 9 -3.36 2.59 15.09
C VAL A 9 -3.44 2.58 13.56
N SER A 10 -4.40 3.30 13.00
CA SER A 10 -4.44 3.55 11.56
C SER A 10 -3.29 4.50 11.23
N ILE A 11 -2.28 3.96 10.52
CA ILE A 11 -1.11 4.70 10.09
C ILE A 11 -1.45 5.85 9.11
N PHE A 12 -2.69 5.92 8.63
CA PHE A 12 -3.16 6.88 7.62
C PHE A 12 -4.02 8.01 8.21
N ASN A 13 -3.98 8.24 9.52
CA ASN A 13 -4.81 9.27 10.18
C ASN A 13 -4.30 10.71 10.02
N TYR A 14 -3.17 10.93 9.36
CA TYR A 14 -2.56 12.25 9.17
C TYR A 14 -2.05 12.40 7.73
N SER A 15 -1.90 13.64 7.27
CA SER A 15 -1.30 13.90 5.96
C SER A 15 0.16 13.46 5.92
N GLY A 16 0.49 12.52 5.03
CA GLY A 16 1.88 12.15 4.74
C GLY A 16 2.56 13.09 3.74
N ARG A 17 3.84 12.82 3.46
CA ARG A 17 4.71 13.63 2.61
C ARG A 17 5.38 12.79 1.54
N ALA A 18 5.19 13.16 0.28
CA ALA A 18 5.94 12.62 -0.84
C ALA A 18 7.37 13.18 -0.88
N SER A 19 8.33 12.39 -1.38
CA SER A 19 9.72 12.84 -1.56
C SER A 19 10.41 12.13 -2.73
N GLY A 20 11.45 12.78 -3.25
CA GLY A 20 12.21 12.34 -4.43
C GLY A 20 11.71 12.94 -5.74
N ALA A 21 12.39 12.61 -6.85
CA ALA A 21 12.05 13.09 -8.18
C ALA A 21 10.71 12.50 -8.67
N THR A 22 9.68 13.35 -8.77
CA THR A 22 8.33 12.95 -9.16
C THR A 22 8.15 12.87 -10.67
N LYS A 23 7.22 12.04 -11.13
CA LYS A 23 6.82 11.96 -12.55
C LYS A 23 5.30 12.01 -12.68
N LYS A 24 4.79 12.86 -13.57
CA LYS A 24 3.35 12.90 -13.89
C LYS A 24 3.01 11.95 -15.03
N ARG A 25 1.84 11.31 -14.98
CA ARG A 25 1.25 10.54 -16.08
C ARG A 25 -0.24 10.31 -15.85
N TRP A 26 -0.93 9.85 -16.87
CA TRP A 26 -2.27 9.30 -16.77
C TRP A 26 -2.22 7.84 -16.30
N PHE A 27 -3.31 7.36 -15.69
CA PHE A 27 -3.47 5.92 -15.44
C PHE A 27 -3.42 5.15 -16.76
N SER A 28 -2.81 3.97 -16.74
CA SER A 28 -2.86 3.05 -17.88
C SER A 28 -4.24 2.38 -17.97
N GLY A 29 -4.62 1.85 -19.13
CA GLY A 29 -5.90 1.14 -19.31
C GLY A 29 -6.16 0.03 -18.27
N PRO A 30 -5.20 -0.89 -18.02
CA PRO A 30 -5.34 -1.90 -16.97
C PRO A 30 -5.48 -1.31 -15.56
N GLU A 31 -4.82 -0.20 -15.26
CA GLU A 31 -4.94 0.46 -13.95
C GLU A 31 -6.33 1.07 -13.76
N ARG A 32 -6.91 1.66 -14.81
CA ARG A 32 -8.27 2.21 -14.76
C ARG A 32 -9.29 1.13 -14.40
N TYR A 33 -9.23 -0.03 -15.06
CA TYR A 33 -10.12 -1.16 -14.76
C TYR A 33 -10.03 -1.63 -13.31
N ILE A 34 -8.81 -1.74 -12.76
CA ILE A 34 -8.60 -2.14 -11.37
C ILE A 34 -9.15 -1.06 -10.42
N ILE A 35 -8.87 0.23 -10.68
CA ILE A 35 -9.36 1.33 -9.85
C ILE A 35 -10.88 1.39 -9.84
N GLU A 36 -11.52 1.26 -11.00
CA GLU A 36 -12.98 1.20 -11.13
C GLU A 36 -13.56 0.06 -10.29
N THR A 37 -12.97 -1.13 -10.38
CA THR A 37 -13.49 -2.32 -9.71
C THR A 37 -13.30 -2.29 -8.19
N TYR A 38 -12.14 -1.83 -7.71
CA TYR A 38 -11.76 -1.99 -6.29
C TYR A 38 -11.87 -0.70 -5.48
N ILE A 39 -11.74 0.48 -6.11
CA ILE A 39 -11.73 1.77 -5.41
C ILE A 39 -13.05 2.50 -5.62
N LEU A 40 -13.51 2.65 -6.87
CA LEU A 40 -14.70 3.46 -7.17
C LEU A 40 -16.00 2.81 -6.70
N THR A 41 -16.09 1.48 -6.74
CA THR A 41 -17.21 0.73 -6.15
C THR A 41 -17.32 0.92 -4.64
N ASN A 42 -16.22 1.24 -3.97
CA ASN A 42 -16.14 1.37 -2.51
C ASN A 42 -15.99 2.82 -2.04
N CYS A 43 -15.82 3.79 -2.95
CA CYS A 43 -15.57 5.19 -2.62
C CYS A 43 -16.05 6.13 -3.74
N GLU A 44 -17.30 6.57 -3.65
CA GLU A 44 -17.95 7.45 -4.63
C GLU A 44 -17.24 8.81 -4.81
N VAL A 45 -16.51 9.26 -3.79
CA VAL A 45 -15.70 10.50 -3.82
C VAL A 45 -14.59 10.42 -4.88
N VAL A 46 -14.16 9.22 -5.28
CA VAL A 46 -13.06 9.02 -6.23
C VAL A 46 -13.54 8.98 -7.69
N THR A 47 -14.83 8.76 -7.92
CA THR A 47 -15.43 8.57 -9.25
C THR A 47 -15.22 9.72 -10.23
N PRO A 48 -15.16 11.01 -9.86
CA PRO A 48 -14.90 12.06 -10.86
C PRO A 48 -13.45 12.11 -11.37
N TYR A 49 -12.52 11.32 -10.79
CA TYR A 49 -11.07 11.52 -10.94
C TYR A 49 -10.32 10.27 -11.43
N TYR A 50 -11.02 9.24 -11.93
CA TYR A 50 -10.39 8.08 -12.57
C TYR A 50 -9.69 8.44 -13.89
N ASP A 51 -10.08 9.57 -14.49
CA ASP A 51 -9.42 10.16 -15.65
C ASP A 51 -8.69 11.45 -15.26
N ALA A 52 -7.88 11.37 -14.21
CA ALA A 52 -7.00 12.45 -13.79
C ALA A 52 -5.53 12.12 -14.07
N GLU A 53 -4.74 13.17 -14.33
CA GLU A 53 -3.29 13.06 -14.28
C GLU A 53 -2.85 12.78 -12.83
N VAL A 54 -2.04 11.76 -12.65
CA VAL A 54 -1.50 11.36 -11.36
C VAL A 54 0.00 11.60 -11.27
N THR A 55 0.48 11.75 -10.04
CA THR A 55 1.90 11.95 -9.76
C THR A 55 2.49 10.69 -9.14
N LEU A 56 3.51 10.12 -9.78
CA LEU A 56 4.30 9.03 -9.23
C LEU A 56 5.39 9.62 -8.35
N VAL A 57 5.45 9.13 -7.11
CA VAL A 57 6.38 9.59 -6.09
C VAL A 57 7.33 8.45 -5.71
N PRO A 58 8.65 8.69 -5.63
CA PRO A 58 9.62 7.63 -5.29
C PRO A 58 9.49 7.11 -3.85
N ALA A 59 9.07 7.98 -2.93
CA ALA A 59 8.91 7.68 -1.51
C ALA A 59 7.76 8.49 -0.89
N TYR A 60 7.15 7.93 0.15
CA TYR A 60 6.06 8.54 0.91
C TYR A 60 6.22 8.27 2.40
N SER A 61 6.26 9.33 3.20
CA SER A 61 6.45 9.25 4.64
C SER A 61 5.20 9.68 5.38
N ILE A 62 4.73 8.88 6.34
CA ILE A 62 3.52 9.16 7.13
C ILE A 62 3.67 8.54 8.53
N ASN A 63 3.40 9.32 9.58
CA ASN A 63 3.42 8.85 10.97
C ASN A 63 4.68 8.05 11.37
N GLY A 64 5.85 8.47 10.88
CA GLY A 64 7.13 7.78 11.13
C GLY A 64 7.41 6.58 10.22
N TYR A 65 6.44 6.13 9.42
CA TYR A 65 6.64 5.12 8.38
C TYR A 65 7.17 5.78 7.11
N ASN A 66 8.15 5.14 6.46
CA ASN A 66 8.74 5.59 5.20
C ASN A 66 8.61 4.48 4.17
N PHE A 67 7.71 4.68 3.22
CA PHE A 67 7.46 3.77 2.11
C PHE A 67 8.27 4.20 0.90
N GLN A 68 8.94 3.27 0.23
CA GLN A 68 9.74 3.55 -0.96
C GLN A 68 9.37 2.59 -2.08
N THR A 69 9.36 3.09 -3.31
CA THR A 69 9.32 2.21 -4.48
C THR A 69 10.57 1.33 -4.52
N LYS A 70 10.44 0.09 -5.02
CA LYS A 70 11.59 -0.82 -5.21
C LYS A 70 12.72 -0.12 -5.98
N ARG A 71 12.37 0.61 -7.04
CA ARG A 71 13.33 1.34 -7.86
C ARG A 71 14.10 2.39 -7.06
N HIS A 72 13.41 3.16 -6.22
CA HIS A 72 14.03 4.19 -5.38
C HIS A 72 14.85 3.59 -4.22
N ASN A 73 14.52 2.37 -3.81
CA ASN A 73 15.19 1.67 -2.72
C ASN A 73 16.47 0.95 -3.18
N THR A 74 16.64 0.69 -4.49
CA THR A 74 17.84 0.07 -5.07
C THR A 74 19.12 0.79 -4.64
N GLY A 75 20.11 0.03 -4.16
CA GLY A 75 21.40 0.56 -3.71
C GLY A 75 21.39 1.21 -2.33
N LYS A 76 20.26 1.25 -1.63
CA LYS A 76 20.17 1.71 -0.24
C LYS A 76 20.37 0.56 0.74
N SER A 77 20.91 0.88 1.92
CA SER A 77 21.19 -0.10 2.98
C SER A 77 19.93 -0.67 3.64
N THR A 78 18.79 0.03 3.57
CA THR A 78 17.51 -0.40 4.16
C THR A 78 16.50 -0.80 3.09
N MET A 79 15.69 -1.82 3.37
CA MET A 79 14.66 -2.33 2.44
C MET A 79 13.26 -1.77 2.75
N ASN A 80 13.06 -0.47 2.52
CA ASN A 80 11.81 0.24 2.80
C ASN A 80 10.76 0.09 1.67
N CYS A 81 10.93 -0.89 0.78
CA CYS A 81 10.03 -1.16 -0.33
C CYS A 81 9.10 -2.35 -0.12
N ARG A 82 9.09 -2.95 1.07
CA ARG A 82 8.22 -4.08 1.43
C ARG A 82 7.08 -3.61 2.32
N ILE A 83 5.91 -4.19 2.15
CA ILE A 83 4.72 -3.89 2.95
C ILE A 83 4.06 -5.16 3.47
N CYS A 84 3.29 -4.98 4.54
CA CYS A 84 2.41 -5.98 5.12
C CYS A 84 1.03 -5.33 5.33
N VAL A 85 -0.01 -5.95 4.79
CA VAL A 85 -1.41 -5.60 5.05
C VAL A 85 -2.00 -6.69 5.93
N LYS A 86 -2.36 -6.31 7.15
CA LYS A 86 -2.99 -7.23 8.09
C LYS A 86 -4.46 -7.42 7.71
N SER A 87 -4.90 -8.68 7.63
CA SER A 87 -6.34 -8.97 7.51
C SER A 87 -7.06 -8.55 8.79
N SER A 88 -8.23 -7.93 8.65
CA SER A 88 -9.12 -7.56 9.76
C SER A 88 -10.12 -8.67 10.13
N SER A 89 -10.04 -9.84 9.51
CA SER A 89 -11.01 -10.93 9.73
C SER A 89 -10.97 -11.48 11.15
N TYR A 90 -12.16 -11.61 11.75
CA TYR A 90 -12.43 -12.24 13.06
C TYR A 90 -12.22 -13.76 13.09
N THR A 91 -11.96 -14.38 11.92
CA THR A 91 -11.58 -15.78 11.84
C THR A 91 -10.13 -15.92 12.26
N ASN A 92 -9.81 -16.93 13.09
CA ASN A 92 -8.47 -17.18 13.63
C ASN A 92 -7.35 -17.44 12.59
N GLU A 93 -7.65 -17.27 11.29
CA GLU A 93 -6.71 -17.36 10.19
C GLU A 93 -6.11 -15.98 9.89
N LYS A 94 -5.01 -15.67 10.58
CA LYS A 94 -4.22 -14.44 10.39
C LYS A 94 -3.47 -14.46 9.05
N ASN A 95 -4.19 -14.37 7.93
CA ASN A 95 -3.60 -14.30 6.59
C ASN A 95 -3.20 -12.85 6.28
N ASN A 96 -2.04 -12.44 6.77
CA ASN A 96 -1.43 -11.17 6.38
C ASN A 96 -0.95 -11.26 4.92
N PHE A 97 -1.11 -10.17 4.17
CA PHE A 97 -0.62 -10.06 2.80
C PHE A 97 0.70 -9.31 2.77
N TYR A 98 1.69 -9.85 2.06
CA TYR A 98 3.01 -9.26 1.94
C TYR A 98 3.29 -8.89 0.50
N GLY A 99 3.91 -7.73 0.28
CA GLY A 99 4.15 -7.23 -1.06
C GLY A 99 5.38 -6.35 -1.16
N ILE A 100 5.77 -6.08 -2.41
CA ILE A 100 6.82 -5.13 -2.77
C ILE A 100 6.17 -3.96 -3.49
N ILE A 101 6.42 -2.74 -3.02
CA ILE A 101 5.93 -1.51 -3.64
C ILE A 101 6.66 -1.30 -4.97
N GLU A 102 5.91 -1.31 -6.07
CA GLU A 102 6.41 -0.97 -7.40
C GLU A 102 6.29 0.52 -7.65
N ASP A 103 5.08 1.05 -7.50
CA ASP A 103 4.76 2.47 -7.67
C ASP A 103 3.99 3.01 -6.47
N ILE A 104 4.27 4.25 -6.09
CA ILE A 104 3.43 5.05 -5.20
C ILE A 104 2.81 6.14 -6.06
N ILE A 105 1.50 6.18 -6.11
CA ILE A 105 0.72 7.07 -6.99
C ILE A 105 -0.08 8.02 -6.11
N GLN A 106 0.14 9.32 -6.28
CA GLN A 106 -0.57 10.37 -5.59
C GLN A 106 -1.58 11.03 -6.53
N LEU A 107 -2.85 10.99 -6.15
CA LEU A 107 -3.98 11.69 -6.76
C LEU A 107 -4.27 12.94 -5.93
N THR A 108 -4.30 14.10 -6.58
CA THR A 108 -4.60 15.39 -5.91
C THR A 108 -5.99 15.85 -6.32
N TYR A 109 -6.83 16.15 -5.35
CA TYR A 109 -8.18 16.65 -5.57
C TYR A 109 -8.15 18.17 -5.73
N PRO A 110 -8.47 18.72 -6.90
CA PRO A 110 -8.44 20.17 -7.11
C PRO A 110 -9.48 20.91 -6.27
N ILE A 111 -10.62 20.25 -6.00
CA ILE A 111 -11.79 20.87 -5.35
C ILE A 111 -11.65 20.90 -3.83
N ILE A 112 -10.91 19.94 -3.24
CA ILE A 112 -10.71 19.86 -1.78
C ILE A 112 -9.23 20.11 -1.50
N PRO A 113 -8.86 21.32 -1.02
CA PRO A 113 -7.49 21.65 -0.70
C PRO A 113 -6.88 20.64 0.25
N ASN A 114 -5.64 20.22 -0.03
CA ASN A 114 -4.85 19.28 0.78
C ASN A 114 -5.42 17.84 0.88
N LEU A 115 -6.48 17.50 0.14
CA LEU A 115 -6.92 16.11 0.01
C LEU A 115 -6.08 15.41 -1.06
N HIS A 116 -5.26 14.47 -0.60
CA HIS A 116 -4.48 13.60 -1.46
C HIS A 116 -4.85 12.14 -1.19
N ILE A 117 -5.14 11.40 -2.25
CA ILE A 117 -5.23 9.94 -2.17
C ILE A 117 -3.90 9.36 -2.63
N VAL A 118 -3.36 8.46 -1.83
CA VAL A 118 -2.09 7.79 -2.12
C VAL A 118 -2.35 6.30 -2.30
N LEU A 119 -2.09 5.82 -3.50
CA LEU A 119 -2.24 4.43 -3.89
C LEU A 119 -0.87 3.75 -3.93
N PHE A 120 -0.79 2.57 -3.33
CA PHE A 120 0.41 1.73 -3.35
C PHE A 120 0.19 0.57 -4.33
N LYS A 121 0.81 0.67 -5.50
CA LYS A 121 0.83 -0.43 -6.46
C LYS A 121 1.90 -1.42 -6.04
N CYS A 122 1.51 -2.64 -5.75
CA CYS A 122 2.38 -3.63 -5.17
C CYS A 122 2.39 -4.93 -5.98
N ARG A 123 3.55 -5.57 -6.03
CA ARG A 123 3.67 -6.98 -6.43
C ARG A 123 3.54 -7.84 -5.20
N TRP A 124 2.52 -8.69 -5.18
CA TRP A 124 2.16 -9.46 -3.99
C TRP A 124 2.86 -10.82 -3.96
N VAL A 125 3.20 -11.26 -2.76
CA VAL A 125 3.70 -12.61 -2.48
C VAL A 125 2.52 -13.58 -2.59
N ASP A 126 2.77 -14.74 -3.21
CA ASP A 126 1.82 -15.85 -3.23
C ASP A 126 1.59 -16.36 -1.79
N PRO A 127 0.37 -16.26 -1.23
CA PRO A 127 0.10 -16.63 0.15
C PRO A 127 0.20 -18.14 0.40
N VAL A 128 0.13 -18.97 -0.65
CA VAL A 128 0.23 -20.43 -0.56
C VAL A 128 1.68 -20.88 -0.74
N ARG A 129 2.38 -20.34 -1.75
CA ARG A 129 3.71 -20.81 -2.15
C ARG A 129 4.84 -19.97 -1.59
N GLY A 130 4.54 -18.74 -1.19
CA GLY A 130 5.50 -17.72 -0.76
C GLY A 130 5.50 -17.44 0.74
N MET A 131 4.66 -18.12 1.52
CA MET A 131 4.56 -17.94 2.96
C MET A 131 4.66 -19.27 3.70
N LYS A 132 5.35 -19.28 4.85
CA LYS A 132 5.37 -20.40 5.79
C LYS A 132 5.22 -19.89 7.22
N MET A 133 4.29 -20.47 7.97
CA MET A 133 4.12 -20.17 9.39
C MET A 133 4.83 -21.24 10.21
N HIS A 134 5.68 -20.82 11.15
CA HIS A 134 6.28 -21.74 12.11
C HIS A 134 5.20 -22.27 13.07
N PRO A 135 5.01 -23.60 13.21
CA PRO A 135 3.87 -24.18 13.93
C PRO A 135 3.86 -23.83 15.43
N GLN A 136 5.04 -23.67 16.04
CA GLN A 136 5.15 -23.40 17.48
C GLN A 136 5.19 -21.91 17.84
N TYR A 137 5.75 -21.06 16.96
CA TYR A 137 6.10 -19.68 17.29
C TYR A 137 5.27 -18.66 16.52
N HIS A 138 4.44 -19.11 15.56
CA HIS A 138 3.65 -18.26 14.68
C HIS A 138 4.46 -17.17 13.96
N LEU A 139 5.77 -17.41 13.80
CA LEU A 139 6.65 -16.59 12.98
C LEU A 139 6.33 -16.87 11.51
N ILE A 140 6.19 -15.80 10.73
CA ILE A 140 5.88 -15.87 9.30
C ILE A 140 7.18 -15.66 8.52
N ASP A 141 7.62 -16.70 7.82
CA ASP A 141 8.68 -16.60 6.81
C ASP A 141 8.05 -16.25 5.45
N VAL A 142 8.61 -15.24 4.79
CA VAL A 142 8.07 -14.66 3.56
C VAL A 142 9.12 -14.72 2.46
N ASN A 143 8.83 -15.50 1.43
CA ASN A 143 9.67 -15.66 0.25
C ASN A 143 9.28 -14.68 -0.84
N PHE A 144 9.92 -13.50 -0.85
CA PHE A 144 9.76 -12.47 -1.87
C PHE A 144 10.24 -12.85 -3.29
N LYS A 145 10.68 -14.10 -3.52
CA LYS A 145 10.92 -14.65 -4.86
C LYS A 145 9.69 -15.38 -5.42
N LYS A 146 8.66 -15.63 -4.60
CA LYS A 146 7.40 -16.27 -4.97
C LYS A 146 6.31 -15.20 -5.05
N LEU A 147 6.38 -14.39 -6.09
CA LEU A 147 5.43 -13.30 -6.36
C LEU A 147 4.41 -13.79 -7.40
N TYR A 148 3.20 -13.20 -7.38
CA TYR A 148 2.23 -13.30 -8.48
C TYR A 148 2.74 -12.62 -9.75
#